data_AF-A0A7K8TJJ6-F1
#
_entry.id   AF-A0A7K8TJJ6-F1
#
_cell.length_a   1.000
_cell.length_b   1.000
_cell.length_c   1.000
_cell.angle_alpha   90.00
_cell.angle_beta   90.00
_cell.angle_gamma   90.00
#
_symmetry.space_group_name_H-M   'P 1'
#
loop_
_entity.id
_entity.type
_entity.pdbx_description
1 polymer ?
#
loop_
_entity_poly.entity_id
_entity_poly.type
_entity_poly.pdbx_seq_one_letter_code
_entity_poly.pdbx_strand_id
1 'polypeptide(L)' 'RAYAVLLGVQELSGPPGPGVAVPLARLLPHPSYAGEATSGDIALAQLAWPVAFSATVLPVCLPAPT' A
#
# COMPACT_ATOMS: atom_id res chain seq x y z
N ARG A 1 2.28 -12.50 9.73
CA ARG A 1 3.19 -11.34 9.86
C ARG A 1 2.34 -10.09 10.00
N ALA A 2 2.71 -9.14 10.85
CA ALA A 2 2.03 -7.86 10.97
C ALA A 2 2.77 -6.81 10.14
N TYR A 3 2.04 -6.08 9.29
CA TYR A 3 2.60 -5.08 8.39
C TYR A 3 1.91 -3.73 8.62
N ALA A 4 2.64 -2.65 8.36
CA ALA A 4 2.09 -1.30 8.28
C ALA A 4 2.57 -0.63 7.01
N VAL A 5 1.76 0.27 6.47
CA VAL A 5 2.08 1.10 5.32
C VAL A 5 2.37 2.51 5.83
N LEU A 6 3.49 3.07 5.37
CA LEU A 6 3.86 4.46 5.64
C LEU A 6 3.46 5.31 4.43
N LEU A 7 2.54 6.25 4.61
CA LEU A 7 2.03 7.13 3.56
C LEU A 7 2.47 8.59 3.81
N GLY A 8 2.56 9.38 2.74
CA GLY A 8 2.84 10.81 2.82
C GLY A 8 4.29 11.18 3.12
N VAL A 9 5.21 10.22 3.07
CA VAL A 9 6.64 10.44 3.33
C VAL A 9 7.42 10.68 2.04
N GLN A 10 8.37 11.62 2.12
CA GLN A 10 9.33 11.89 1.04
C GLN A 10 10.64 11.14 1.25
N GLU A 11 11.07 11.02 2.50
CA GLU A 11 12.32 10.38 2.93
C GLU A 11 12.02 9.23 3.89
N LEU A 12 12.69 8.10 3.70
CA LEU A 12 12.56 6.93 4.59
C LEU A 12 13.53 6.98 5.79
N SER A 13 14.55 7.83 5.71
CA SER A 13 15.57 8.04 6.73
C SER A 13 15.65 9.51 7.11
N GLY A 14 15.79 9.82 8.40
CA GLY A 14 15.88 11.18 8.92
C GLY A 14 14.82 11.48 9.98
N PRO A 15 14.72 12.75 10.43
CA PRO A 15 13.70 13.14 11.39
C PRO A 15 12.30 12.85 10.81
N PRO A 16 11.32 12.45 11.64
CA PRO A 16 10.00 12.08 11.16
C PRO A 16 9.35 13.27 10.44
N GLY A 17 9.30 13.20 9.11
CA GLY A 17 8.48 14.07 8.29
C GLY A 17 6.99 13.82 8.53
N PRO A 18 6.09 14.59 7.90
CA PRO A 18 4.64 14.44 8.04
C PRO A 18 4.15 13.17 7.30
N GLY A 19 4.42 12.00 7.88
CA GLY A 19 3.96 10.69 7.41
C GLY A 19 2.93 10.07 8.35
N VAL A 20 2.10 9.19 7.81
CA VAL A 20 1.15 8.39 8.61
C VAL A 20 1.45 6.91 8.43
N ALA A 21 1.66 6.21 9.55
CA ALA A 21 1.81 4.76 9.57
C ALA A 21 0.45 4.11 9.89
N VAL A 22 -0.02 3.25 9.00
CA VAL A 22 -1.31 2.55 9.17
C VAL A 22 -1.09 1.03 9.06
N PRO A 23 -1.43 0.24 10.09
CA PRO A 23 -1.42 -1.21 10.01
C PRO A 23 -2.31 -1.73 8.88
N LEU A 24 -1.96 -2.90 8.34
CA LEU A 24 -2.85 -3.63 7.44
C LEU A 24 -3.89 -4.43 8.24
N ALA A 25 -5.16 -4.28 7.88
CA ALA A 25 -6.20 -5.22 8.28
C ALA A 25 -6.05 -6.55 7.52
N ARG A 26 -5.78 -6.48 6.22
CA ARG A 26 -5.69 -7.67 5.35
C ARG A 26 -4.66 -7.47 4.25
N LEU A 27 -4.03 -8.57 3.85
CA LEU A 27 -3.19 -8.67 2.67
C LEU A 27 -3.74 -9.81 1.80
N LEU A 28 -4.07 -9.50 0.55
CA LEU A 28 -4.76 -10.38 -0.38
C LEU A 28 -3.91 -10.53 -1.65
N PRO A 29 -3.00 -11.52 -1.72
CA PRO A 29 -2.27 -11.81 -2.95
C PRO A 29 -3.22 -12.35 -4.03
N HIS A 30 -2.87 -12.12 -5.29
CA HIS A 30 -3.60 -12.69 -6.42
C HIS A 30 -3.64 -14.23 -6.30
N PRO A 31 -4.78 -14.90 -6.55
CA PRO A 31 -4.91 -16.34 -6.34
C PRO A 31 -3.99 -17.20 -7.24
N SER A 32 -3.55 -16.67 -8.39
CA SER A 32 -2.62 -17.36 -9.29
C SER A 32 -1.15 -17.18 -8.92
N TYR A 33 -0.82 -16.34 -7.92
CA TYR A 33 0.55 -16.15 -7.48
C TYR A 33 1.06 -17.39 -6.74
N ALA A 34 2.15 -17.98 -7.23
CA ALA A 34 2.75 -19.18 -6.67
C ALA A 34 4.25 -19.02 -6.35
N GLY A 35 4.77 -17.79 -6.34
CA GLY A 35 6.18 -17.46 -6.08
C GLY A 35 6.88 -16.80 -7.27
N GLU A 36 8.21 -16.72 -7.22
CA GLU A 36 9.00 -16.06 -8.26
C GLU A 36 8.73 -16.64 -9.66
N ALA A 37 8.70 -15.76 -10.65
CA ALA A 37 8.42 -16.05 -12.06
C ALA A 37 7.02 -16.63 -12.37
N THR A 38 6.08 -16.57 -11.42
CA THR A 38 4.67 -16.97 -11.66
C THR A 38 3.80 -15.78 -12.07
N SER A 39 2.62 -16.05 -12.64
CA SER A 39 1.66 -15.00 -13.01
C SER A 39 0.98 -14.39 -11.79
N GLY A 40 0.44 -13.19 -11.93
CA GLY A 40 -0.32 -12.53 -10.87
C GLY A 40 0.57 -11.95 -9.76
N ASP A 41 1.74 -11.41 -10.08
CA ASP A 41 2.57 -10.68 -9.13
C ASP A 41 1.92 -9.33 -8.74
N ILE A 42 0.86 -9.41 -7.95
CA ILE A 42 0.05 -8.30 -7.45
C ILE A 42 -0.69 -8.72 -6.18
N ALA A 43 -0.92 -7.76 -5.28
CA ALA A 43 -1.71 -7.96 -4.07
C ALA A 43 -2.52 -6.71 -3.72
N LEU A 44 -3.65 -6.90 -3.04
CA LEU A 44 -4.38 -5.82 -2.38
C LEU A 44 -3.99 -5.76 -0.90
N ALA A 45 -3.60 -4.58 -0.43
CA ALA A 45 -3.29 -4.29 0.96
C ALA A 45 -4.39 -3.40 1.56
N GLN A 46 -5.26 -3.98 2.38
CA GLN A 46 -6.34 -3.22 3.03
C GLN A 46 -5.82 -2.60 4.32
N LEU A 47 -5.82 -1.27 4.39
CA LEU A 47 -5.51 -0.52 5.61
C LEU A 47 -6.52 -0.82 6.72
N ALA A 48 -6.07 -0.83 7.98
CA ALA A 48 -6.92 -1.06 9.15
C ALA A 48 -7.95 0.05 9.38
N TRP A 49 -7.66 1.26 8.92
CA TRP A 49 -8.57 2.39 8.88
C TRP A 49 -8.28 3.26 7.65
N PRO A 50 -9.28 4.01 7.14
CA PRO A 50 -9.06 4.92 6.03
C PRO A 50 -8.08 6.03 6.40
N VAL A 51 -7.38 6.54 5.40
CA VAL A 51 -6.53 7.74 5.50
C VAL A 51 -7.23 8.93 4.87
N ALA A 52 -7.05 10.11 5.45
CA ALA A 52 -7.47 11.35 4.82
C ALA A 52 -6.52 11.69 3.66
N PHE A 53 -7.08 12.09 2.53
CA PHE A 53 -6.28 12.65 1.44
C PHE A 53 -5.75 14.03 1.81
N SER A 54 -4.54 14.33 1.33
CA SER A 54 -3.82 15.56 1.63
C SER A 54 -2.93 15.94 0.45
N ALA A 55 -2.17 17.03 0.59
CA ALA A 55 -1.16 17.40 -0.41
C ALA A 55 -0.07 16.33 -0.60
N THR A 56 0.12 15.42 0.36
CA THR A 56 1.14 14.35 0.32
C THR A 56 0.55 12.94 0.23
N VAL A 57 -0.77 12.77 0.36
CA VAL A 57 -1.46 11.48 0.26
C VAL A 57 -2.59 11.60 -0.75
N LEU A 58 -2.37 11.07 -1.96
CA LEU A 58 -3.34 11.06 -3.04
C LEU A 58 -3.40 9.67 -3.68
N PRO A 59 -4.59 9.21 -4.12
CA PRO A 59 -4.71 7.96 -4.85
C PRO A 59 -4.22 8.12 -6.30
N VAL A 60 -3.74 7.03 -6.89
CA VAL A 60 -3.50 6.94 -8.34
C VAL A 60 -4.75 6.35 -9.02
N CYS A 61 -5.04 6.80 -10.24
CA CYS A 61 -6.12 6.23 -11.05
C CYS A 61 -5.75 4.82 -11.51
N LEU A 62 -6.74 3.92 -11.52
CA LEU A 62 -6.62 2.62 -12.17
C LEU A 62 -7.04 2.74 -13.64
N PRO A 63 -6.41 1.99 -14.56
CA PRO A 63 -6.85 1.94 -15.94
C PRO A 63 -8.25 1.33 -16.04
N ALA A 64 -9.01 1.74 -17.06
CA ALA A 64 -10.26 1.08 -17.39
C ALA A 64 -9.99 -0.39 -17.78
N PRO A 65 -10.93 -1.32 -17.51
CA PRO A 65 -10.85 -2.67 -18.05
C PRO A 65 -10.79 -2.61 -19.58
N THR A 66 -9.93 -3.42 -20.18
CA THR A 66 -9.89 -3.65 -21.63
C THR A 66 -10.99 -4.58 -22.09
#